data_AF-A0A5C6XKX6-F1
#
_entry.id   AF-A0A5C6XKX6-F1
#
_cell.length_a   1.000
_cell.length_b   1.000
_cell.length_c   1.000
_cell.angle_alpha   90.00
_cell.angle_beta   90.00
_cell.angle_gamma   90.00
#
_symmetry.space_group_name_H-M   'P 1'
#
loop_
_entity.id
_entity.type
_entity.pdbx_description
1 polymer ?
#
loop_
_entity_poly.entity_id
_entity_poly.type
_entity_poly.pdbx_seq_one_letter_code
_entity_poly.pdbx_strand_id
1 'polypeptide(L)'
;MSRNHSPVLAMCAFVGLTLAMTAPAAAQSRLIIGGTAYSESGELTGEQQISVQENDESFSYENADFLSTRILYLRPFKESFRIGGGIDFIGNYRASVLDDEGQPQDPIEVYEFGPLLEVLAHAEWGINITEKIGVGLGAQLGLSGLFPRGDLREEILELQDQDVSTFMLPRLGWSVAPQVSARYQIDDRLALRADAGVQWQTIWIFNTEQTVNDVAFRKDWTASTVRTRVGLALEIQL
;
A
#
# COMPACT_ATOMS: atom_id res chain seq x y z
N MET A 1 17.47 -29.88 17.87
CA MET A 1 16.49 -28.77 17.80
C MET A 1 16.51 -28.22 16.39
N SER A 2 15.55 -28.63 15.56
CA SER A 2 15.46 -28.24 14.15
C SER A 2 14.91 -26.83 14.00
N ARG A 3 15.57 -26.01 13.18
CA ARG A 3 15.09 -24.69 12.77
C ARG A 3 13.96 -24.88 11.76
N ASN A 4 12.73 -24.52 12.15
CA ASN A 4 11.60 -24.41 11.25
C ASN A 4 11.79 -23.18 10.36
N HIS A 5 12.26 -23.39 9.13
CA HIS A 5 12.18 -22.40 8.07
C HIS A 5 10.72 -22.31 7.61
N SER A 6 10.14 -21.11 7.70
CA SER A 6 8.76 -20.84 7.28
C SER A 6 8.59 -21.10 5.77
N PRO A 7 7.68 -22.00 5.35
CA PRO A 7 7.47 -22.36 3.95
C PRO A 7 6.89 -21.22 3.09
N VAL A 8 6.42 -20.14 3.72
CA VAL A 8 5.81 -18.98 3.04
C VAL A 8 6.85 -18.10 2.34
N LEU A 9 8.05 -17.98 2.92
CA LEU A 9 9.16 -17.20 2.35
C LEU A 9 9.79 -17.88 1.12
N ALA A 10 9.72 -19.22 1.05
CA ALA A 10 10.22 -19.98 -0.09
C ALA A 10 9.30 -19.88 -1.31
N MET A 11 8.00 -19.69 -1.10
CA MET A 11 7.00 -19.66 -2.17
C MET A 11 6.98 -18.31 -2.93
N CYS A 12 7.20 -17.19 -2.24
CA CYS A 12 7.36 -15.88 -2.90
C CYS A 12 8.65 -15.79 -3.73
N ALA A 13 9.73 -16.45 -3.29
CA ALA A 13 10.97 -16.55 -4.07
C ALA A 13 10.79 -17.40 -5.34
N PHE A 14 9.93 -18.43 -5.31
CA PHE A 14 9.73 -19.34 -6.44
C PHE A 14 8.87 -18.76 -7.57
N VAL A 15 7.87 -17.93 -7.27
CA VAL A 15 7.05 -17.25 -8.29
C VAL A 15 7.87 -16.17 -9.01
N GLY A 16 8.77 -15.49 -8.30
CA GLY A 16 9.73 -14.56 -8.91
C GLY A 16 10.77 -15.25 -9.81
N LEU A 17 11.24 -16.45 -9.43
CA LEU A 17 12.29 -17.17 -10.17
C LEU A 17 11.78 -17.91 -11.42
N THR A 18 10.57 -18.50 -11.37
CA THR A 18 10.03 -19.31 -12.48
C THR A 18 9.63 -18.47 -13.68
N LEU A 19 9.28 -17.21 -13.45
CA LEU A 19 9.05 -16.26 -14.52
C LEU A 19 10.36 -15.88 -15.24
N ALA A 20 11.55 -16.02 -14.62
CA ALA A 20 12.83 -15.46 -15.09
C ALA A 20 13.47 -16.15 -16.31
N MET A 21 12.91 -17.26 -16.81
CA MET A 21 13.64 -18.12 -17.76
C MET A 21 13.21 -18.05 -19.23
N THR A 22 12.33 -17.12 -19.64
CA THR A 22 11.79 -17.14 -21.03
C THR A 22 11.69 -15.78 -21.74
N ALA A 23 12.42 -14.73 -21.33
CA ALA A 23 12.41 -13.46 -22.04
C ALA A 23 13.51 -13.39 -23.13
N PRO A 24 13.19 -13.04 -24.39
CA PRO A 24 14.18 -12.90 -25.46
C PRO A 24 15.13 -11.71 -25.23
N ALA A 25 16.34 -11.86 -25.77
CA ALA A 25 17.57 -11.11 -25.47
C ALA A 25 17.66 -9.66 -26.02
N ALA A 26 16.59 -8.86 -26.02
CA ALA A 26 16.63 -7.49 -26.60
C ALA A 26 16.15 -6.35 -25.69
N ALA A 27 15.80 -6.61 -24.43
CA ALA A 27 15.50 -5.55 -23.48
C ALA A 27 16.13 -5.85 -22.12
N GLN A 28 16.83 -4.87 -21.56
CA GLN A 28 17.47 -5.00 -20.27
C GLN A 28 16.46 -4.76 -19.15
N SER A 29 16.68 -5.42 -18.01
CA SER A 29 15.87 -5.21 -16.81
C SER A 29 16.18 -3.85 -16.20
N ARG A 30 15.29 -3.35 -15.35
CA ARG A 30 15.34 -2.00 -14.80
C ARG A 30 15.09 -2.04 -13.30
N LEU A 31 15.95 -1.36 -12.56
CA LEU A 31 15.74 -1.05 -11.16
C LEU A 31 15.35 0.42 -11.04
N ILE A 32 14.20 0.69 -10.43
CA ILE A 32 13.64 2.02 -10.25
C ILE A 32 13.62 2.30 -8.75
N ILE A 33 14.21 3.43 -8.35
CA ILE A 33 14.27 3.87 -6.95
C ILE A 33 13.86 5.33 -6.92
N GLY A 34 12.86 5.67 -6.10
CA GLY A 34 12.33 7.03 -6.08
C GLY A 34 11.47 7.37 -4.89
N GLY A 35 11.13 8.66 -4.80
CA GLY A 35 10.18 9.20 -3.85
C GLY A 35 8.89 9.58 -4.54
N THR A 36 7.77 9.44 -3.83
CA THR A 36 6.44 9.84 -4.31
C THR A 36 5.82 10.82 -3.36
N ALA A 37 5.45 11.99 -3.85
CA ALA A 37 4.53 12.87 -3.16
C ALA A 37 3.09 12.40 -3.42
N TYR A 38 2.24 12.48 -2.41
CA TYR A 38 0.85 12.10 -2.55
C TYR A 38 -0.10 12.98 -1.73
N SER A 39 -1.36 12.98 -2.13
CA SER A 39 -2.50 13.45 -1.34
C SER A 39 -3.49 12.30 -1.27
N GLU A 40 -4.09 12.08 -0.09
CA GLU A 40 -4.99 10.96 0.15
C GLU A 40 -6.18 11.40 0.99
N SER A 41 -7.36 11.03 0.50
CA SER A 41 -8.62 11.04 1.23
C SER A 41 -9.03 9.61 1.52
N GLY A 42 -9.58 9.36 2.70
CA GLY A 42 -10.04 8.05 3.11
C GLY A 42 -11.32 8.09 3.92
N GLU A 43 -11.96 6.94 4.00
CA GLU A 43 -13.10 6.66 4.84
C GLU A 43 -12.77 5.43 5.66
N LEU A 44 -12.98 5.50 6.97
CA LEU A 44 -13.03 4.35 7.83
C LEU A 44 -14.51 4.04 8.05
N THR A 45 -14.95 2.88 7.59
CA THR A 45 -16.28 2.35 7.93
C THR A 45 -16.12 1.40 9.10
N GLY A 46 -16.79 1.68 10.20
CA GLY A 46 -16.60 1.01 11.46
C GLY A 46 -17.91 0.79 12.22
N GLU A 47 -18.12 -0.41 12.75
CA GLU A 47 -19.23 -0.68 13.67
C GLU A 47 -18.68 -1.42 14.89
N GLN A 48 -19.15 -1.03 16.08
CA GLN A 48 -18.96 -1.80 17.31
C GLN A 48 -20.31 -2.15 17.94
N GLN A 49 -20.54 -3.45 18.13
CA GLN A 49 -21.71 -3.98 18.81
C GLN A 49 -21.32 -4.64 20.13
N ILE A 50 -21.98 -4.23 21.22
CA ILE A 50 -21.90 -4.86 22.54
C ILE A 50 -23.31 -5.22 22.99
N SER A 51 -23.61 -6.50 23.08
CA SER A 51 -24.97 -7.02 23.32
C SER A 51 -25.95 -6.54 22.24
N VAL A 52 -26.91 -5.69 22.62
CA VAL A 52 -27.92 -5.07 21.74
C VAL A 52 -27.57 -3.64 21.35
N GLN A 53 -26.50 -3.08 21.91
CA GLN A 53 -26.06 -1.72 21.59
C GLN A 53 -25.11 -1.77 20.41
N GLU A 54 -25.44 -1.02 19.37
CA GLU A 54 -24.64 -0.82 18.18
C GLU A 54 -24.19 0.65 18.17
N ASN A 55 -22.90 0.86 18.02
CA ASN A 55 -22.30 2.18 17.88
C ASN A 55 -21.61 2.24 16.51
N ASP A 56 -21.97 3.25 15.73
CA ASP A 56 -21.26 3.59 14.49
C ASP A 56 -19.95 4.28 14.86
N GLU A 57 -18.84 3.75 14.35
CA GLU A 57 -17.48 4.26 14.54
C GLU A 57 -16.87 4.72 13.20
N SER A 58 -17.72 4.97 12.21
CA SER A 58 -17.30 5.42 10.88
C SER A 58 -16.91 6.89 10.89
N PHE A 59 -15.83 7.22 10.17
CA PHE A 59 -15.40 8.61 9.98
C PHE A 59 -14.62 8.79 8.67
N SER A 60 -14.71 10.00 8.11
CA SER A 60 -13.88 10.43 6.97
C SER A 60 -12.58 11.05 7.47
N TYR A 61 -11.51 10.90 6.70
CA TYR A 61 -10.20 11.45 7.07
C TYR A 61 -9.33 11.82 5.87
N GLU A 62 -8.35 12.68 6.12
CA GLU A 62 -7.23 12.93 5.22
C GLU A 62 -5.93 12.39 5.82
N ASN A 63 -5.03 11.89 4.97
CA ASN A 63 -3.73 11.46 5.45
C ASN A 63 -2.89 12.69 5.87
N ALA A 64 -2.33 12.65 7.09
CA ALA A 64 -1.49 13.74 7.61
C ALA A 64 -0.06 13.74 7.01
N ASP A 65 0.31 12.69 6.30
CA ASP A 65 1.60 12.55 5.62
C ASP A 65 1.44 12.63 4.09
N PHE A 66 2.52 12.95 3.40
CA PHE A 66 2.47 13.24 1.95
C PHE A 66 3.61 12.62 1.15
N LEU A 67 4.49 11.82 1.76
CA LEU A 67 5.68 11.25 1.11
C LEU A 67 5.78 9.75 1.29
N SER A 68 6.07 9.03 0.22
CA SER A 68 6.46 7.62 0.24
C SER A 68 7.75 7.38 -0.52
N THR A 69 8.39 6.24 -0.26
CA THR A 69 9.59 5.78 -0.99
C THR A 69 9.30 4.45 -1.67
N ARG A 70 9.74 4.30 -2.92
CA ARG A 70 9.47 3.13 -3.73
C ARG A 70 10.76 2.53 -4.31
N ILE A 71 10.81 1.20 -4.30
CA ILE A 71 11.78 0.41 -5.07
C ILE A 71 10.98 -0.53 -5.96
N LEU A 72 11.26 -0.51 -7.26
CA LEU A 72 10.55 -1.30 -8.27
C LEU A 72 11.54 -1.97 -9.21
N TYR A 73 11.39 -3.27 -9.42
CA TYR A 73 12.13 -4.02 -10.43
C TYR A 73 11.20 -4.34 -11.60
N LEU A 74 11.61 -3.98 -12.82
CA LEU A 74 10.89 -4.28 -14.05
C LEU A 74 11.77 -5.07 -15.01
N ARG A 75 11.19 -6.05 -15.66
CA ARG A 75 11.83 -6.82 -16.72
C ARG A 75 10.99 -6.76 -17.98
N PRO A 76 11.60 -6.89 -19.17
CA PRO A 76 10.81 -7.02 -20.37
C PRO A 76 9.97 -8.31 -20.37
N PHE A 77 8.81 -8.21 -21.00
CA PHE A 77 7.95 -9.34 -21.30
C PHE A 77 7.64 -9.42 -22.80
N LYS A 78 7.41 -8.25 -23.43
CA LYS A 78 7.32 -8.05 -24.88
C LYS A 78 8.01 -6.74 -25.25
N GLU A 79 8.15 -6.42 -26.54
CA GLU A 79 8.89 -5.24 -27.04
C GLU A 79 8.64 -3.96 -26.23
N SER A 80 7.37 -3.56 -26.13
CA SER A 80 6.94 -2.36 -25.40
C SER A 80 6.38 -2.66 -24.02
N PHE A 81 6.40 -3.91 -23.56
CA PHE A 81 5.73 -4.31 -22.33
C PHE A 81 6.72 -4.84 -21.29
N ARG A 82 6.63 -4.29 -20.08
CA ARG A 82 7.43 -4.69 -18.92
C ARG A 82 6.51 -5.13 -17.79
N ILE A 83 6.99 -6.08 -17.02
CA ILE A 83 6.33 -6.52 -15.80
C ILE A 83 7.36 -6.62 -14.68
N GLY A 84 6.90 -6.61 -13.45
CA GLY A 84 7.76 -6.91 -12.32
C GLY A 84 7.07 -6.61 -11.00
N GLY A 85 7.85 -6.25 -10.01
CA GLY A 85 7.33 -6.00 -8.67
C GLY A 85 8.29 -5.21 -7.81
N GLY A 86 7.79 -4.76 -6.67
CA GLY A 86 8.49 -3.80 -5.84
C GLY A 86 7.88 -3.69 -4.44
N ILE A 87 8.37 -2.67 -3.73
CA ILE A 87 7.92 -2.32 -2.40
C ILE A 87 7.71 -0.80 -2.36
N ASP A 88 6.60 -0.38 -1.76
CA ASP A 88 6.29 1.00 -1.40
C ASP A 88 6.30 1.13 0.13
N PHE A 89 7.03 2.10 0.64
CA PHE A 89 7.06 2.43 2.06
C PHE A 89 6.45 3.82 2.25
N ILE A 90 5.23 3.85 2.80
CA ILE A 90 4.45 5.07 2.99
C ILE A 90 4.78 5.73 4.34
N GLY A 91 5.41 5.00 5.25
CA GLY A 91 5.78 5.53 6.57
C GLY A 91 4.63 5.41 7.57
N ASN A 92 4.64 6.24 8.61
CA ASN A 92 3.61 6.22 9.64
C ASN A 92 2.30 6.73 9.06
N TYR A 93 1.28 5.89 9.07
CA TYR A 93 -0.04 6.21 8.57
C TYR A 93 -0.85 6.92 9.64
N ARG A 94 -1.20 8.19 9.38
CA ARG A 94 -1.91 9.07 10.31
C ARG A 94 -3.10 9.72 9.60
N ALA A 95 -4.26 9.68 10.22
CA ALA A 95 -5.51 10.20 9.69
C ALA A 95 -5.95 11.42 10.48
N SER A 96 -6.11 12.56 9.82
CA SER A 96 -6.75 13.73 10.40
C SER A 96 -8.26 13.55 10.23
N VAL A 97 -8.99 13.42 11.34
CA VAL A 97 -10.44 13.16 11.33
C VAL A 97 -11.18 14.42 10.85
N LEU A 98 -12.12 14.22 9.92
CA LEU A 98 -12.97 15.29 9.39
C LEU A 98 -14.31 15.34 10.13
N ASP A 99 -14.92 16.53 10.18
CA ASP A 99 -16.29 16.74 10.59
C ASP A 99 -17.30 16.47 9.44
N ASP A 100 -18.59 16.62 9.73
CA ASP A 100 -19.67 16.44 8.75
C ASP A 100 -19.60 17.43 7.57
N GLU A 101 -18.88 18.54 7.73
CA GLU A 101 -18.66 19.55 6.69
C GLU A 101 -17.38 19.26 5.87
N GLY A 102 -16.69 18.16 6.16
CA GLY A 102 -15.44 17.76 5.51
C GLY A 102 -14.25 18.64 5.89
N GLN A 103 -14.33 19.36 7.01
CA GLN A 103 -13.24 20.15 7.57
C GLN A 103 -12.55 19.38 8.70
N PRO A 104 -11.25 19.61 8.97
CA PRO A 104 -10.62 19.04 10.15
C PRO A 104 -11.37 19.45 11.42
N GLN A 105 -11.67 18.49 12.30
CA GLN A 105 -12.33 18.79 13.58
C GLN A 105 -11.50 19.79 14.41
N ASP A 106 -12.15 20.59 15.25
CA ASP A 106 -11.50 21.47 16.23
C ASP A 106 -11.83 20.99 17.67
N PRO A 107 -10.86 20.45 18.42
CA PRO A 107 -9.43 20.33 18.11
C PRO A 107 -9.12 19.29 17.04
N ILE A 108 -8.02 19.49 16.29
CA ILE A 108 -7.57 18.54 15.25
C ILE A 108 -7.27 17.20 15.91
N GLU A 109 -8.14 16.24 15.65
CA GLU A 109 -7.95 14.86 16.05
C GLU A 109 -7.15 14.12 14.97
N VAL A 110 -6.00 13.58 15.36
CA VAL A 110 -5.15 12.76 14.48
C VAL A 110 -5.10 11.35 15.04
N TYR A 111 -5.62 10.40 14.28
CA TYR A 111 -5.56 8.98 14.60
C TYR A 111 -4.32 8.34 13.94
N GLU A 112 -3.36 7.88 14.73
CA GLU A 112 -2.19 7.13 14.29
C GLU A 112 -2.51 5.64 14.17
N PHE A 113 -2.47 5.13 12.94
CA PHE A 113 -2.60 3.70 12.67
C PHE A 113 -1.25 2.96 12.76
N GLY A 114 -0.17 3.63 12.32
CA GLY A 114 1.19 3.09 12.32
C GLY A 114 1.77 2.84 10.92
N PRO A 115 2.96 2.20 10.81
CA PRO A 115 3.66 2.08 9.54
C PRO A 115 2.88 1.31 8.45
N LEU A 116 2.82 1.87 7.25
CA LEU A 116 2.21 1.23 6.07
C LEU A 116 3.26 0.83 5.04
N LEU A 117 3.25 -0.45 4.67
CA LEU A 117 4.09 -1.04 3.63
C LEU A 117 3.20 -1.68 2.56
N GLU A 118 3.59 -1.57 1.29
CA GLU A 118 2.92 -2.23 0.18
C GLU A 118 3.93 -3.08 -0.61
N VAL A 119 3.58 -4.34 -0.88
CA VAL A 119 4.29 -5.17 -1.86
C VAL A 119 3.48 -5.15 -3.14
N LEU A 120 4.10 -4.78 -4.25
CA LEU A 120 3.40 -4.49 -5.50
C LEU A 120 3.87 -5.38 -6.66
N ALA A 121 2.91 -5.78 -7.48
CA ALA A 121 3.12 -6.23 -8.85
C ALA A 121 2.86 -5.06 -9.79
N HIS A 122 3.67 -4.92 -10.83
CA HIS A 122 3.61 -3.81 -11.76
C HIS A 122 3.66 -4.28 -13.20
N ALA A 123 2.87 -3.66 -14.06
CA ALA A 123 2.92 -3.83 -15.49
C ALA A 123 2.94 -2.47 -16.18
N GLU A 124 3.79 -2.31 -17.18
CA GLU A 124 3.94 -1.06 -17.93
C GLU A 124 4.04 -1.35 -19.43
N TRP A 125 3.29 -0.56 -20.20
CA TRP A 125 3.45 -0.43 -21.63
C TRP A 125 4.09 0.91 -21.97
N GLY A 126 5.26 0.90 -22.60
CA GLY A 126 6.05 2.08 -22.91
C GLY A 126 6.24 2.32 -24.41
N ILE A 127 6.20 3.60 -24.81
CA ILE A 127 6.53 4.08 -26.15
C ILE A 127 7.69 5.07 -26.04
N ASN A 128 8.71 4.88 -26.88
CA ASN A 128 9.76 5.89 -27.05
C ASN A 128 9.27 6.95 -28.05
N ILE A 129 9.14 8.19 -27.60
CA ILE A 129 8.80 9.34 -28.45
C ILE A 129 10.05 9.78 -29.24
N THR A 130 11.20 9.78 -28.56
CA THR A 130 12.51 10.03 -29.15
C THR A 130 13.52 9.04 -28.59
N GLU A 131 14.77 9.13 -29.01
CA GLU A 131 15.87 8.32 -28.45
C GLU A 131 16.06 8.56 -26.94
N LYS A 132 15.75 9.77 -26.46
CA LYS A 132 15.93 10.14 -25.05
C LYS A 132 14.64 10.18 -24.25
N ILE A 133 13.49 10.37 -24.89
CA ILE A 133 12.21 10.56 -24.19
C ILE A 133 11.30 9.39 -24.47
N GLY A 134 10.80 8.77 -23.42
CA GLY A 134 9.73 7.78 -23.49
C GLY A 134 8.58 8.12 -22.57
N VAL A 135 7.41 7.61 -22.88
CA VAL A 135 6.21 7.67 -22.05
C VAL A 135 5.67 6.26 -21.85
N GLY A 136 4.97 6.03 -20.75
CA GLY A 136 4.38 4.74 -20.46
C GLY A 136 3.04 4.84 -19.77
N LEU A 137 2.21 3.83 -20.00
CA LEU A 137 0.99 3.55 -19.25
C LEU A 137 1.26 2.33 -18.39
N GLY A 138 1.07 2.47 -17.09
CA GLY A 138 1.29 1.41 -16.12
C GLY A 138 0.07 1.15 -15.27
N ALA A 139 0.05 -0.03 -14.66
CA ALA A 139 -0.86 -0.38 -13.60
C ALA A 139 -0.10 -1.19 -12.54
N GLN A 140 -0.44 -0.99 -11.28
CA GLN A 140 0.01 -1.81 -10.18
C GLN A 140 -1.15 -2.45 -9.42
N LEU A 141 -0.87 -3.62 -8.85
CA LEU A 141 -1.68 -4.29 -7.85
C LEU A 141 -0.80 -4.50 -6.63
N GLY A 142 -1.29 -4.11 -5.45
CA GLY A 142 -0.53 -4.20 -4.22
C GLY A 142 -1.23 -5.02 -3.15
N LEU A 143 -0.42 -5.60 -2.27
CA LEU A 143 -0.83 -6.11 -0.98
C LEU A 143 -0.26 -5.18 0.08
N SER A 144 -1.13 -4.58 0.89
CA SER A 144 -0.75 -3.66 1.96
C SER A 144 -0.68 -4.35 3.30
N GLY A 145 0.27 -3.90 4.12
CA GLY A 145 0.46 -4.30 5.50
C GLY A 145 0.61 -3.06 6.36
N LEU A 146 -0.39 -2.82 7.21
CA LEU A 146 -0.41 -1.74 8.20
C LEU A 146 -0.04 -2.32 9.56
N PHE A 147 1.07 -1.86 10.13
CA PHE A 147 1.60 -2.36 11.39
C PHE A 147 1.05 -1.53 12.54
N PRO A 148 0.26 -2.10 13.47
CA PRO A 148 -0.37 -1.33 14.53
C PRO A 148 0.63 -0.57 15.40
N ARG A 149 0.42 0.74 15.54
CA ARG A 149 1.16 1.67 16.40
C ARG A 149 0.22 2.81 16.84
N GLY A 150 0.62 3.62 17.81
CA GLY A 150 -0.14 4.78 18.26
C GLY A 150 -1.53 4.38 18.73
N ASP A 151 -2.53 5.14 18.32
CA ASP A 151 -3.93 4.96 18.71
C ASP A 151 -4.48 3.58 18.33
N LEU A 152 -4.12 3.04 17.14
CA LEU A 152 -4.55 1.68 16.77
C LEU A 152 -4.00 0.61 17.71
N ARG A 153 -2.78 0.81 18.24
CA ARG A 153 -2.22 -0.14 19.21
C ARG A 153 -2.94 -0.02 20.55
N GLU A 154 -3.26 1.20 20.98
CA GLU A 154 -3.97 1.44 22.24
C GLU A 154 -5.37 0.82 22.19
N GLU A 155 -6.09 0.99 21.07
CA GLU A 155 -7.37 0.35 20.79
C GLU A 155 -7.28 -1.19 20.90
N ILE A 156 -6.25 -1.80 20.30
CA ILE A 156 -6.07 -3.26 20.39
C ILE A 156 -5.84 -3.70 21.84
N LEU A 157 -5.04 -2.96 22.60
CA LEU A 157 -4.74 -3.29 23.99
C LEU A 157 -5.99 -3.13 24.88
N GLU A 158 -6.77 -2.07 24.69
CA GLU A 158 -8.03 -1.88 25.40
C GLU A 158 -9.00 -3.03 25.13
N LEU A 159 -9.13 -3.46 23.87
CA LEU A 159 -9.93 -4.62 23.51
C LEU A 159 -9.41 -5.91 24.17
N GLN A 160 -8.08 -6.10 24.25
CA GLN A 160 -7.48 -7.25 24.94
C GLN A 160 -7.74 -7.22 26.45
N ASP A 161 -7.70 -6.05 27.08
CA ASP A 161 -8.01 -5.87 28.50
C ASP A 161 -9.50 -6.16 28.79
N GLN A 162 -10.37 -6.05 27.79
CA GLN A 162 -11.78 -6.45 27.83
C GLN A 162 -12.00 -7.94 27.45
N ASP A 163 -10.95 -8.77 27.42
CA ASP A 163 -11.01 -10.18 27.00
C ASP A 163 -11.47 -10.41 25.54
N VAL A 164 -11.39 -9.38 24.68
CA VAL A 164 -11.63 -9.52 23.24
C VAL A 164 -10.39 -10.15 22.59
N SER A 165 -10.57 -11.20 21.80
CA SER A 165 -9.50 -11.92 21.12
C SER A 165 -9.02 -11.15 19.88
N THR A 166 -8.36 -10.02 20.09
CA THR A 166 -7.67 -9.25 19.05
C THR A 166 -6.19 -9.57 19.04
N PHE A 167 -5.52 -9.34 17.90
CA PHE A 167 -4.10 -9.63 17.73
C PHE A 167 -3.32 -8.40 17.26
N MET A 168 -2.04 -8.32 17.62
CA MET A 168 -1.09 -7.26 17.24
C MET A 168 -0.41 -7.48 15.87
N LEU A 169 -0.98 -8.32 15.01
CA LEU A 169 -0.44 -8.60 13.67
C LEU A 169 -0.76 -7.45 12.68
N PRO A 170 0.00 -7.33 11.58
CA PRO A 170 -0.28 -6.36 10.54
C PRO A 170 -1.70 -6.52 9.99
N ARG A 171 -2.38 -5.39 9.80
CA ARG A 171 -3.66 -5.30 9.10
C ARG A 171 -3.40 -5.38 7.62
N LEU A 172 -4.10 -6.29 6.96
CA LEU A 172 -3.85 -6.59 5.56
C LEU A 172 -4.84 -5.85 4.68
N GLY A 173 -4.42 -5.57 3.47
CA GLY A 173 -5.26 -4.94 2.48
C GLY A 173 -4.75 -5.20 1.07
N TRP A 174 -5.44 -4.58 0.12
CA TRP A 174 -5.06 -4.61 -1.28
C TRP A 174 -5.15 -3.21 -1.87
N SER A 175 -4.49 -3.04 -3.01
CA SER A 175 -4.53 -1.80 -3.76
C SER A 175 -4.52 -2.06 -5.27
N VAL A 176 -5.02 -1.09 -6.02
CA VAL A 176 -4.86 -1.01 -7.47
C VAL A 176 -4.55 0.43 -7.85
N ALA A 177 -3.59 0.65 -8.74
CA ALA A 177 -3.27 1.99 -9.20
C ALA A 177 -2.90 2.01 -10.69
N PRO A 178 -3.71 2.62 -11.58
CA PRO A 178 -3.26 3.05 -12.88
C PRO A 178 -2.32 4.25 -12.73
N GLN A 179 -1.30 4.29 -13.58
CA GLN A 179 -0.34 5.39 -13.62
C GLN A 179 0.13 5.66 -15.04
N VAL A 180 0.60 6.88 -15.25
CA VAL A 180 1.35 7.28 -16.43
C VAL A 180 2.78 7.59 -16.01
N SER A 181 3.71 7.36 -16.91
CA SER A 181 5.13 7.64 -16.65
C SER A 181 5.75 8.38 -17.82
N ALA A 182 6.73 9.21 -17.51
CA ALA A 182 7.63 9.83 -18.47
C ALA A 182 9.07 9.50 -18.07
N ARG A 183 9.90 9.14 -19.05
CA ARG A 183 11.32 8.84 -18.84
C ARG A 183 12.18 9.76 -19.70
N TYR A 184 13.28 10.22 -19.13
CA TYR A 184 14.33 10.96 -19.81
C TYR A 184 15.66 10.22 -19.64
N GLN A 185 16.20 9.69 -20.74
CA GLN A 185 17.48 9.00 -20.78
C GLN A 185 18.61 10.02 -20.59
N ILE A 186 19.38 9.84 -19.52
CA ILE A 186 20.57 10.65 -19.19
C ILE A 186 21.80 10.05 -19.86
N ASP A 187 21.95 8.73 -19.72
CA ASP A 187 23.06 7.92 -20.23
C ASP A 187 22.54 6.53 -20.61
N ASP A 188 23.31 5.67 -21.27
CA ASP A 188 22.90 4.34 -21.75
C ASP A 188 22.33 3.44 -20.65
N ARG A 189 22.71 3.68 -19.39
CA ARG A 189 22.27 2.90 -18.22
C ARG A 189 21.38 3.66 -17.24
N LEU A 190 21.20 4.97 -17.42
CA LEU A 190 20.54 5.81 -16.43
C LEU A 190 19.47 6.68 -17.08
N ALA A 191 18.29 6.69 -16.49
CA ALA A 191 17.21 7.60 -16.86
C ALA A 191 16.58 8.24 -15.62
N LEU A 192 16.12 9.47 -15.78
CA LEU A 192 15.19 10.09 -14.84
C LEU A 192 13.77 9.66 -15.22
N ARG A 193 12.97 9.34 -14.22
CA ARG A 193 11.58 8.92 -14.39
C ARG A 193 10.67 9.79 -13.53
N ALA A 194 9.56 10.20 -14.12
CA ALA A 194 8.44 10.80 -13.43
C ALA A 194 7.22 9.90 -13.57
N ASP A 195 6.46 9.73 -12.49
CA ASP A 195 5.25 8.91 -12.44
C ASP A 195 4.09 9.77 -11.92
N ALA A 196 2.89 9.59 -12.47
CA ALA A 196 1.68 10.20 -11.93
C ALA A 196 0.53 9.20 -11.99
N GLY A 197 -0.31 9.14 -10.97
CA GLY A 197 -1.39 8.15 -10.94
C GLY A 197 -2.37 8.34 -9.80
N VAL A 198 -3.38 7.48 -9.79
CA VAL A 198 -4.39 7.38 -8.73
C VAL A 198 -4.36 5.96 -8.20
N GLN A 199 -4.39 5.80 -6.88
CA GLN A 199 -4.40 4.52 -6.20
C GLN A 199 -5.67 4.40 -5.37
N TRP A 200 -6.35 3.27 -5.51
CA TRP A 200 -7.39 2.82 -4.58
C TRP A 200 -6.81 1.77 -3.66
N GLN A 201 -7.15 1.85 -2.38
CA GLN A 201 -6.67 0.92 -1.37
C GLN A 201 -7.78 0.59 -0.39
N THR A 202 -7.85 -0.67 0.03
CA THR A 202 -8.72 -1.12 1.12
C THR A 202 -7.88 -1.92 2.11
N ILE A 203 -7.98 -1.60 3.40
CA ILE A 203 -7.34 -2.31 4.50
C ILE A 203 -8.40 -2.76 5.50
N TRP A 204 -8.38 -4.03 5.86
CA TRP A 204 -9.23 -4.58 6.91
C TRP A 204 -8.52 -4.46 8.25
N ILE A 205 -9.03 -3.60 9.13
CA ILE A 205 -8.41 -3.27 10.41
C ILE A 205 -8.94 -4.17 11.53
N PHE A 206 -10.25 -4.32 11.63
CA PHE A 206 -10.88 -5.26 12.56
C PHE A 206 -11.91 -6.12 11.84
N ASN A 207 -11.98 -7.38 12.23
CA ASN A 207 -13.04 -8.30 11.89
C ASN A 207 -13.11 -9.33 13.02
N THR A 208 -13.79 -8.94 14.10
CA THR A 208 -13.86 -9.73 15.32
C THR A 208 -15.32 -9.89 15.70
N GLU A 209 -15.76 -11.14 15.84
CA GLU A 209 -17.08 -11.50 16.35
C GLU A 209 -16.88 -12.61 17.38
N GLN A 210 -17.31 -12.36 18.62
CA GLN A 210 -17.15 -13.32 19.72
C GLN A 210 -18.14 -13.05 20.86
N THR A 211 -18.17 -13.95 21.83
CA THR A 211 -18.87 -13.74 23.09
C THR A 211 -17.85 -13.50 24.20
N VAL A 212 -17.97 -12.37 24.88
CA VAL A 212 -17.13 -11.97 26.02
C VAL A 212 -18.02 -11.88 27.24
N ASN A 213 -17.73 -12.63 28.31
CA ASN A 213 -18.49 -12.57 29.56
C ASN A 213 -20.02 -12.71 29.35
N ASP A 214 -20.43 -13.66 28.51
CA ASP A 214 -21.83 -13.92 28.08
C ASP A 214 -22.50 -12.78 27.29
N VAL A 215 -21.72 -11.81 26.81
CA VAL A 215 -22.16 -10.70 25.97
C VAL A 215 -21.62 -10.87 24.56
N ALA A 216 -22.51 -10.79 23.56
CA ALA A 216 -22.10 -10.76 22.16
C ALA A 216 -21.31 -9.48 21.87
N PHE A 217 -20.12 -9.62 21.28
CA PHE A 217 -19.23 -8.54 20.89
C PHE A 217 -18.90 -8.68 19.40
N ARG A 218 -19.05 -7.60 18.65
CA ARG A 218 -18.64 -7.51 17.25
C ARG A 218 -17.95 -6.19 17.01
N LYS A 219 -16.82 -6.21 16.29
CA LYS A 219 -16.12 -5.02 15.81
C LYS A 219 -15.61 -5.27 14.39
N ASP A 220 -16.03 -4.43 13.46
CA ASP A 220 -15.63 -4.47 12.05
C ASP A 220 -15.18 -3.09 11.62
N TRP A 221 -13.89 -2.94 11.27
CA TRP A 221 -13.34 -1.69 10.75
C TRP A 221 -12.65 -1.95 9.43
N THR A 222 -13.05 -1.20 8.40
CA THR A 222 -12.45 -1.23 7.08
C THR A 222 -12.09 0.18 6.66
N ALA A 223 -10.82 0.40 6.32
CA ALA A 223 -10.33 1.66 5.77
C ALA A 223 -10.25 1.59 4.25
N SER A 224 -10.91 2.50 3.56
CA SER A 224 -10.89 2.63 2.10
C SER A 224 -10.34 4.00 1.71
N THR A 225 -9.33 4.05 0.84
CA THR A 225 -8.67 5.30 0.46
C THR A 225 -8.52 5.48 -1.04
N VAL A 226 -8.47 6.75 -1.44
CA VAL A 226 -8.10 7.22 -2.76
C VAL A 226 -6.90 8.15 -2.63
N ARG A 227 -5.79 7.76 -3.26
CA ARG A 227 -4.53 8.49 -3.22
C ARG A 227 -4.12 8.96 -4.60
N THR A 228 -3.94 10.27 -4.77
CA THR A 228 -3.31 10.86 -5.95
C THR A 228 -1.80 10.93 -5.73
N ARG A 229 -1.01 10.50 -6.72
CA ARG A 229 0.43 10.28 -6.57
C ARG A 229 1.22 10.96 -7.68
N VAL A 230 2.33 11.61 -7.31
CA VAL A 230 3.33 12.16 -8.22
C VAL A 230 4.72 11.77 -7.73
N GLY A 231 5.44 10.97 -8.52
CA GLY A 231 6.74 10.42 -8.17
C GLY A 231 7.87 10.88 -9.07
N LEU A 232 9.06 10.92 -8.48
CA LEU A 232 10.33 11.08 -9.19
C LEU A 232 11.25 9.94 -8.79
N ALA A 233 11.87 9.32 -9.79
CA ALA A 233 12.72 8.15 -9.60
C ALA A 233 13.93 8.15 -10.53
N LEU A 234 14.97 7.45 -10.11
CA LEU A 234 16.07 7.04 -10.97
C LEU A 234 15.79 5.63 -11.49
N GLU A 235 15.92 5.46 -12.80
CA GLU A 235 15.80 4.18 -13.48
C GLU A 235 17.20 3.74 -13.94
N ILE A 236 17.63 2.58 -13.45
CA ILE A 236 18.94 1.99 -13.71
C ILE A 236 18.73 0.75 -14.57
N GLN A 237 19.37 0.71 -15.72
CA GLN A 237 19.37 -0.43 -16.61
C GLN A 237 20.41 -1.47 -16.16
N LEU A 238 19.98 -2.72 -16.03
CA LEU A 238 20.75 -3.85 -15.50
C LEU A 238 21.30 -4.76 -16.61
#